data_AF-A0AAW9YRH5-F1
#
_entry.id   AF-A0AAW9YRH5-F1
#
_cell.length_a   1.000
_cell.length_b   1.000
_cell.length_c   1.000
_cell.angle_alpha   90.00
_cell.angle_beta   90.00
_cell.angle_gamma   90.00
#
_symmetry.space_group_name_H-M   'P 1'
#
loop_
_entity.id
_entity.type
_entity.pdbx_description
1 polymer ?
#
loop_
_entity_poly.entity_id
_entity_poly.type
_entity_poly.pdbx_seq_one_letter_code
_entity_poly.pdbx_strand_id
1 'polypeptide(L)' 'MIKIASKSQISNVVSKQLSGIKVVSMASSPKQIPFMSDYVYFELDKNSDFWKSIYESKIMSIYLTRKFSQIDIQLWATKR' A
#
# COMPACT_ATOMS: atom_id res chain seq x y z
N MET A 1 -10.82 -1.92 3.92
CA MET A 1 -9.59 -1.29 4.45
C MET A 1 -8.37 -2.06 3.98
N ILE A 2 -7.39 -1.37 3.40
CA ILE A 2 -6.13 -1.94 2.93
C ILE A 2 -5.15 -1.96 4.10
N LYS A 3 -4.40 -3.04 4.27
CA LYS A 3 -3.27 -3.15 5.21
C LYS A 3 -2.02 -3.48 4.44
N ILE A 4 -0.93 -2.78 4.71
CA ILE A 4 0.34 -2.98 4.03
C ILE A 4 1.45 -3.12 5.08
N ALA A 5 2.27 -4.15 4.91
CA ALA A 5 3.42 -4.43 5.77
C ALA A 5 4.40 -5.37 5.03
N SER A 6 5.51 -5.73 5.67
CA SER A 6 6.36 -6.82 5.19
C SER A 6 5.69 -8.17 5.36
N LYS A 7 6.18 -9.19 4.63
CA LYS A 7 5.64 -10.57 4.71
C LYS A 7 5.62 -11.12 6.14
N SER A 8 6.65 -10.83 6.94
CA SER A 8 6.74 -11.31 8.32
C SER A 8 5.81 -10.59 9.28
N GLN A 9 5.37 -9.36 8.96
CA GLN A 9 4.57 -8.53 9.85
C GLN A 9 3.08 -8.49 9.50
N ILE A 10 2.69 -8.81 8.26
CA ILE A 10 1.31 -8.62 7.79
C ILE A 10 0.28 -9.39 8.62
N SER A 11 0.57 -10.63 9.02
CA SER A 11 -0.32 -11.43 9.87
C SER A 11 -0.53 -10.78 11.25
N ASN A 12 0.53 -10.21 11.82
CA ASN A 12 0.47 -9.51 13.10
C ASN A 12 -0.31 -8.18 12.97
N VAL A 13 -0.09 -7.44 11.88
CA VAL A 13 -0.83 -6.20 11.57
C VAL A 13 -2.33 -6.46 11.45
N VAL A 14 -2.72 -7.54 10.77
CA VAL A 14 -4.13 -7.92 10.60
C VAL A 14 -4.75 -8.39 11.91
N SER A 15 -4.11 -9.34 12.60
CA SER A 15 -4.65 -9.94 13.83
C SER A 15 -4.75 -8.95 15.00
N LYS A 16 -3.76 -8.06 15.16
CA LYS A 16 -3.74 -7.05 16.23
C LYS A 16 -4.34 -5.70 15.82
N GLN A 17 -4.95 -5.62 14.64
CA GLN A 17 -5.56 -4.41 14.09
C GLN A 17 -4.61 -3.19 14.04
N LEU A 18 -3.31 -3.42 13.92
CA LEU A 18 -2.32 -2.34 13.83
C LEU A 18 -2.53 -1.55 12.54
N SER A 19 -2.10 -0.29 12.53
CA SER A 19 -2.22 0.58 11.36
C SER A 19 -1.43 0.06 10.15
N GLY A 20 -0.25 -0.54 10.37
CA GLY A 20 0.68 -0.90 9.29
C GLY A 20 1.23 0.36 8.61
N ILE A 21 1.60 0.25 7.33
CA ILE A 21 1.94 1.42 6.51
C ILE A 21 0.68 2.22 6.23
N LYS A 22 0.74 3.52 6.52
CA LYS A 22 -0.36 4.44 6.24
C LYS A 22 -0.53 4.60 4.73
N VAL A 23 -1.76 4.43 4.28
CA VAL A 23 -2.19 4.62 2.89
C VAL A 23 -3.00 5.91 2.84
N VAL A 24 -2.51 6.89 2.09
CA VAL A 24 -3.08 8.25 2.03
C VAL A 24 -3.75 8.45 0.67
N SER A 25 -5.02 8.81 0.65
CA SER A 25 -5.74 9.12 -0.60
C SER A 25 -5.16 10.37 -1.27
N MET A 26 -4.95 10.30 -2.58
CA MET A 26 -4.53 11.42 -3.41
C MET A 26 -5.75 12.00 -4.15
N ALA A 27 -5.80 13.33 -4.29
CA ALA A 27 -6.89 13.99 -5.02
C ALA A 27 -6.81 13.76 -6.54
N SER A 28 -5.61 13.50 -7.06
CA SER A 28 -5.36 13.23 -8.48
C SER A 28 -4.14 12.32 -8.67
N SER A 29 -3.99 11.79 -9.88
CA SER A 29 -2.82 11.01 -10.27
C SER A 29 -1.52 11.83 -10.13
N PRO A 30 -0.42 11.24 -9.64
CA PRO A 30 0.92 11.80 -9.82
C PRO A 30 1.20 12.10 -11.29
N LYS A 31 1.91 13.21 -11.56
CA LYS A 31 2.26 13.63 -12.94
C LYS A 31 3.13 12.62 -13.67
N GLN A 32 3.86 11.78 -12.93
CA GLN A 32 4.82 10.82 -13.47
C GLN A 32 4.18 9.50 -13.93
N ILE A 33 2.88 9.28 -13.68
CA ILE A 33 2.18 8.07 -14.12
C ILE A 33 0.96 8.44 -14.98
N PRO A 34 0.61 7.61 -15.99
CA PRO A 34 -0.56 7.86 -16.82
C PRO A 34 -1.83 8.00 -15.98
N PHE A 35 -2.68 8.96 -16.35
CA PHE A 35 -3.99 9.09 -15.74
C PHE A 35 -4.90 7.93 -16.20
N MET A 36 -5.50 7.26 -15.22
CA MET A 36 -6.45 6.17 -15.41
C MET A 36 -7.74 6.57 -14.69
N SER A 37 -8.79 6.86 -15.47
CA SER A 37 -10.06 7.41 -14.96
C SER A 37 -10.77 6.49 -13.98
N ASP A 38 -10.55 5.18 -14.10
CA ASP A 38 -11.24 4.16 -13.31
C ASP A 38 -10.47 3.77 -12.04
N TYR A 39 -9.39 4.50 -11.72
CA TYR A 39 -8.52 4.22 -10.59
C TYR A 39 -8.57 5.34 -9.57
N VAL A 40 -8.51 4.93 -8.31
CA VAL A 40 -8.26 5.81 -7.17
C VAL A 40 -6.79 5.71 -6.76
N TYR A 41 -6.18 6.86 -6.49
CA TYR A 41 -4.75 6.96 -6.25
C TYR A 41 -4.45 7.07 -4.76
N PHE A 42 -3.43 6.34 -4.33
CA PHE A 42 -2.96 6.35 -2.95
C PHE A 42 -1.44 6.49 -2.89
N GLU A 43 -0.97 7.26 -1.93
CA GLU A 43 0.44 7.34 -1.56
C GLU A 43 0.70 6.47 -0.32
N LEU A 44 1.88 5.84 -0.28
CA LEU A 44 2.36 5.08 0.86
C LEU A 44 3.30 5.94 1.71
N ASP A 45 3.01 6.04 3.02
CA ASP A 45 3.87 6.75 3.95
C ASP A 45 5.15 5.93 4.25
N LYS A 46 6.28 6.46 3.79
CA LYS A 46 7.59 5.81 3.88
C LYS A 46 8.30 6.08 5.22
N ASN A 47 7.73 6.89 6.10
CA ASN A 47 8.37 7.30 7.36
C ASN A 47 8.12 6.32 8.52
N SER A 48 7.44 5.20 8.27
CA SER A 48 7.10 4.21 9.32
C SER A 48 8.16 3.10 9.46
N ASP A 49 8.29 2.52 10.65
CA ASP A 49 9.15 1.34 10.87
C ASP A 49 8.72 0.13 10.02
N PHE A 50 7.43 0.04 9.70
CA PHE A 50 6.92 -0.96 8.76
C PHE A 50 7.53 -0.80 7.36
N TRP A 51 7.76 0.43 6.91
CA TRP A 51 8.45 0.69 5.63
C TRP A 51 9.89 0.19 5.67
N LYS A 52 10.62 0.44 6.77
CA LYS A 52 11.98 -0.07 6.95
C LYS A 52 12.02 -1.60 6.85
N SER A 53 11.07 -2.30 7.48
CA SER A 53 10.98 -3.75 7.39
C SER A 53 10.71 -4.26 5.96
N ILE A 54 9.90 -3.54 5.17
CA ILE A 54 9.69 -3.86 3.75
C ILE A 54 11.00 -3.69 2.96
N TYR A 55 11.72 -2.59 3.21
CA TYR A 55 12.97 -2.31 2.53
C TYR A 55 14.04 -3.39 2.79
N GLU A 56 14.18 -3.81 4.05
CA GLU A 56 15.13 -4.86 4.46
C GLU A 56 14.73 -6.24 3.89
N SER A 57 13.45 -6.60 3.97
CA SER A 57 12.95 -7.89 3.50
C SER A 57 12.78 -7.98 1.99
N LYS A 58 12.78 -6.83 1.29
CA LYS A 58 12.48 -6.69 -0.15
C LYS A 58 11.12 -7.24 -0.57
N ILE A 59 10.21 -7.46 0.38
CA ILE A 59 8.88 -8.03 0.14
C ILE A 59 7.82 -7.14 0.79
N MET A 60 6.97 -6.56 -0.04
CA MET A 60 5.74 -5.88 0.37
C MET A 60 4.57 -6.85 0.30
N SER A 61 3.75 -6.90 1.35
CA SER A 61 2.51 -7.66 1.40
C SER A 61 1.34 -6.70 1.54
N ILE A 62 0.32 -6.90 0.70
CA ILE A 62 -0.93 -6.13 0.69
C ILE A 62 -2.06 -7.07 1.10
N TYR A 63 -2.78 -6.69 2.14
CA TYR A 63 -3.96 -7.41 2.61
C TYR A 63 -5.21 -6.55 2.44
N LEU A 64 -6.21 -7.12 1.77
CA LEU A 64 -7.51 -6.50 1.54
C LEU A 64 -8.54 -7.16 2.45
N THR A 65 -9.09 -6.38 3.38
CA THR A 65 -10.12 -6.87 4.33
C THR A 65 -11.47 -7.17 3.66
N ARG A 66 -11.73 -6.63 2.47
CA ARG A 66 -12.95 -6.89 1.70
C ARG A 66 -12.59 -7.71 0.46
N LYS A 67 -13.46 -8.65 0.11
CA LYS A 67 -13.40 -9.38 -1.15
C LYS A 67 -14.02 -8.49 -2.23
N PHE A 68 -13.24 -8.21 -3.26
CA PHE A 68 -13.68 -7.48 -4.45
C PHE A 68 -13.82 -8.48 -5.59
N SER A 69 -14.90 -8.40 -6.36
CA SER A 69 -15.18 -9.33 -7.47
C SER A 69 -14.26 -9.11 -8.68
N GLN A 70 -13.88 -7.85 -8.93
CA GLN A 70 -13.02 -7.43 -10.04
C GLN A 70 -12.07 -6.34 -9.55
N ILE A 71 -11.06 -6.72 -8.78
CA ILE A 71 -10.04 -5.76 -8.33
C ILE A 71 -8.84 -5.79 -9.26
N ASP A 72 -8.42 -4.61 -9.70
CA ASP A 72 -7.08 -4.38 -10.22
C ASP A 72 -6.29 -3.49 -9.25
N ILE A 73 -5.04 -3.85 -9.01
CA ILE A 73 -4.11 -3.10 -8.16
C ILE A 73 -2.83 -2.91 -8.93
N GLN A 74 -2.39 -1.66 -9.02
CA GLN A 74 -1.10 -1.31 -9.60
C GLN A 74 -0.22 -0.65 -8.54
N LEU A 75 1.05 -1.06 -8.50
CA LEU A 75 2.05 -0.48 -7.63
C LEU A 75 3.08 0.25 -8.48
N TRP A 76 3.19 1.55 -8.26
CA TRP A 76 4.10 2.43 -9.00
C TRP A 76 5.19 2.95 -8.08
N ALA A 77 6.43 2.94 -8.56
CA ALA A 77 7.56 3.60 -7.92
C ALA A 77 7.98 4.79 -8.79
N THR A 78 7.75 6.00 -8.31
CA THR A 78 8.19 7.23 -8.98
C THR A 78 9.48 7.72 -8.32
N LYS A 79 10.42 8.21 -9.14
CA LYS A 79 11.50 9.06 -8.63
C LYS A 79 10.89 10.45 -8.40
N ARG A 80 11.23 11.05 -7.27
CA ARG A 80 10.95 12.48 -7.07
C ARG A 80 11.77 13.30 -8.07
#